data_AF-A0A5K1CXK3-F1
#
_entry.id   AF-A0A5K1CXK3-F1
#
_cell.length_a   1.000
_cell.length_b   1.000
_cell.length_c   1.000
_cell.angle_alpha   90.00
_cell.angle_beta   90.00
_cell.angle_gamma   90.00
#
_symmetry.space_group_name_H-M   'P 1'
#
loop_
_entity.id
_entity.type
_entity.pdbx_description
1 polymer ?
#
loop_
_entity_poly.entity_id
_entity_poly.type
_entity_poly.pdbx_seq_one_letter_code
_entity_poly.pdbx_strand_id
1 'polypeptide(L)'
;HVKDSELTKFIPQILKFTITVINAFKDCNESSQKDSYGQLLHQALMMISSMKRAYSSHDMEGVILGLQNLFSMDSTDSGKFLVFIKPALSSFLAGLGHMEIAEVEENAVSSAIWELYHGLLRERHWALAHLALSAFGYFAARTSCNQLWRFVPQDAALSFDKDTGLEATEERFMSELKGYLEKGVALIADSPSKQQLGLLEKEAMSIQGRLKQEPEHLALKSTAMEVDDENHVAKKKRKFPEVIGEGMMLLQRGLEIVRNGLEEWRGQKDGCPELQDDLSTHLSCLEDVIAHLVALEDKG
;
A
#
# COMPACT_ATOMS: atom_id res chain seq x y z
N HIS A 1 13.02 30.56 5.96
CA HIS A 1 13.63 30.03 7.21
C HIS A 1 12.77 30.40 8.41
N VAL A 2 11.75 29.59 8.70
CA VAL A 2 11.07 29.64 10.01
C VAL A 2 12.05 29.00 11.00
N LYS A 3 12.33 29.67 12.12
CA LYS A 3 13.27 29.19 13.13
C LYS A 3 12.76 27.87 13.70
N ASP A 4 13.59 26.84 13.66
CA ASP A 4 13.38 25.49 14.19
C ASP A 4 12.88 25.48 15.67
N SER A 5 13.12 26.59 16.38
CA SER A 5 12.66 26.89 17.75
C SER A 5 11.15 27.13 17.90
N GLU A 6 10.44 27.58 16.85
CA GLU A 6 9.00 27.83 16.92
C GLU A 6 8.22 26.52 16.72
N LEU A 7 8.66 25.67 15.79
CA LEU A 7 8.07 24.35 15.50
C LEU A 7 8.13 23.41 16.70
N THR A 8 9.20 23.45 17.49
CA THR A 8 9.29 22.65 18.73
C THR A 8 8.23 22.98 19.76
N LYS A 9 7.71 24.21 19.78
CA LYS A 9 6.67 24.62 20.73
C LYS A 9 5.32 24.00 20.43
N PHE A 10 5.10 23.48 19.21
CA PHE A 10 3.84 22.89 18.74
C PHE A 10 3.77 21.37 18.93
N ILE A 11 4.90 20.71 19.19
CA ILE A 11 5.00 19.26 19.34
C ILE A 11 4.12 18.73 20.49
N PRO A 12 4.13 19.30 21.70
CA PRO A 12 3.26 18.80 22.77
C PRO A 12 1.77 18.99 22.45
N GLN A 13 1.38 20.08 21.78
CA GLN A 13 -0.01 20.34 21.41
C GLN A 13 -0.49 19.34 20.36
N ILE A 14 0.33 19.04 19.34
CA ILE A 14 -0.09 18.10 18.30
C ILE A 14 -0.23 16.67 18.85
N LEU A 15 0.66 16.25 19.76
CA LEU A 15 0.56 14.94 20.40
C LEU A 15 -0.68 14.85 21.30
N LYS A 16 -0.95 15.86 22.15
CA LYS A 16 -2.16 15.92 22.98
C LYS A 16 -3.45 15.99 22.17
N PHE A 17 -3.42 16.75 21.08
CA PHE A 17 -4.52 16.78 20.12
C PHE A 17 -4.76 15.40 19.52
N THR A 18 -3.70 14.70 19.08
CA THR A 18 -3.79 13.35 18.53
C THR A 18 -4.40 12.36 19.53
N ILE A 19 -3.95 12.39 20.79
CA ILE A 19 -4.52 11.56 21.87
C ILE A 19 -6.02 11.85 22.05
N THR A 20 -6.40 13.13 22.00
CA THR A 20 -7.80 13.55 22.12
C THR A 20 -8.64 13.04 20.95
N VAL A 21 -8.12 13.11 19.72
CA VAL A 21 -8.78 12.59 18.52
C VAL A 21 -8.92 11.07 18.58
N ILE A 22 -7.90 10.33 19.05
CA ILE A 22 -7.97 8.88 19.24
C ILE A 22 -9.10 8.52 20.21
N ASN A 23 -9.16 9.20 21.36
CA ASN A 23 -10.20 8.96 22.36
C ASN A 23 -11.59 9.33 21.83
N ALA A 24 -11.70 10.45 21.13
CA ALA A 24 -12.96 10.87 20.52
C ALA A 24 -13.44 9.88 19.44
N PHE A 25 -12.54 9.33 18.63
CA PHE A 25 -12.87 8.30 17.65
C PHE A 25 -13.41 7.03 18.32
N LYS A 26 -12.78 6.62 19.43
CA LYS A 26 -13.17 5.44 20.20
C LYS A 26 -14.56 5.60 20.82
N ASP A 27 -14.85 6.76 21.39
CA ASP A 27 -16.12 7.02 22.10
C ASP A 27 -17.27 7.39 21.14
N CYS A 28 -16.98 7.60 19.86
CA CYS A 28 -17.96 8.00 18.86
C CYS A 28 -18.77 6.81 18.31
N ASN A 29 -20.10 6.92 18.45
CA ASN A 29 -21.07 5.94 17.92
C ASN A 29 -21.65 6.36 16.55
N GLU A 30 -21.51 7.63 16.15
CA GLU A 30 -22.05 8.14 14.88
C GLU A 30 -21.04 7.97 13.75
N SER A 31 -21.42 7.30 12.65
CA SER A 31 -20.52 6.97 11.54
C SER A 31 -19.90 8.19 10.86
N SER A 32 -20.68 9.26 10.62
CA SER A 32 -20.20 10.49 9.96
C SER A 32 -19.20 11.29 10.80
N GLN A 33 -19.39 11.32 12.13
CA GLN A 33 -18.43 11.93 13.05
C GLN A 33 -17.17 11.08 13.17
N LYS A 34 -17.32 9.75 13.19
CA LYS A 34 -16.21 8.79 13.22
C LYS A 34 -15.31 8.92 11.98
N ASP A 35 -15.89 9.11 10.80
CA ASP A 35 -15.16 9.41 9.56
C ASP A 35 -14.36 10.72 9.68
N SER A 36 -14.96 11.76 10.26
CA SER A 36 -14.30 13.06 10.48
C SER A 36 -13.11 12.94 11.45
N TYR A 37 -13.28 12.24 12.57
CA TYR A 37 -12.18 11.94 13.48
C TYR A 37 -11.09 11.10 12.83
N GLY A 38 -11.46 10.19 11.93
CA GLY A 38 -10.48 9.40 11.19
C GLY A 38 -9.65 10.21 10.21
N GLN A 39 -10.25 11.18 9.53
CA GLN A 39 -9.51 12.14 8.70
C GLN A 39 -8.57 12.99 9.55
N LEU A 40 -9.03 13.49 10.71
CA LEU A 40 -8.20 14.25 11.63
C LEU A 40 -7.02 13.42 12.16
N LEU A 41 -7.26 12.16 12.50
CA LEU A 41 -6.22 11.24 12.96
C LEU A 41 -5.20 10.98 11.86
N HIS A 42 -5.66 10.71 10.63
CA HIS A 42 -4.77 10.54 9.47
C HIS A 42 -3.85 11.75 9.30
N GLN A 43 -4.41 12.97 9.28
CA GLN A 43 -3.60 14.20 9.12
C GLN A 43 -2.64 14.42 10.29
N ALA A 44 -3.08 14.12 11.52
CA ALA A 44 -2.23 14.23 12.71
C ALA A 44 -1.03 13.28 12.64
N LEU A 45 -1.24 12.03 12.24
CA LEU A 45 -0.16 11.05 12.05
C LEU A 45 0.82 11.48 10.96
N MET A 46 0.32 12.01 9.83
CA MET A 46 1.17 12.54 8.77
C MET A 46 2.02 13.73 9.24
N MET A 47 1.43 14.65 9.99
CA MET A 47 2.17 15.77 10.59
C MET A 47 3.25 15.27 11.56
N ILE A 48 2.93 14.35 12.46
CA ILE A 48 3.89 13.77 13.41
C ILE A 48 5.03 13.07 12.66
N SER A 49 4.72 12.31 11.61
CA SER A 49 5.71 11.58 10.79
C SER A 49 6.77 12.51 10.18
N SER A 50 6.38 13.75 9.86
CA SER A 50 7.31 14.76 9.33
C SER A 50 8.20 15.41 10.41
N MET A 51 7.89 15.23 11.69
CA MET A 51 8.55 15.91 12.81
C MET A 51 9.39 14.94 13.62
N LYS A 52 10.66 14.72 13.21
CA LYS A 52 11.60 13.83 13.92
C LYS A 52 11.66 14.07 15.44
N ARG A 53 11.60 15.33 15.88
CA ARG A 53 11.67 15.70 17.31
C ARG A 53 10.43 15.29 18.12
N ALA A 54 9.30 15.01 17.45
CA ALA A 54 8.09 14.54 18.14
C ALA A 54 8.31 13.17 18.80
N TYR A 55 9.14 12.32 18.20
CA TYR A 55 9.44 10.96 18.68
C TYR A 55 10.27 10.91 19.97
N SER A 56 10.88 12.03 20.38
CA SER A 56 11.57 12.14 21.67
C SER A 56 10.70 12.74 22.78
N SER A 57 9.42 13.01 22.51
CA SER A 57 8.49 13.58 23.48
C SER A 57 7.86 12.48 24.35
N HIS A 58 7.73 12.74 25.65
CA HIS A 58 7.02 11.83 26.58
C HIS A 58 5.56 11.57 26.16
N ASP A 59 4.89 12.56 25.56
CA ASP A 59 3.50 12.41 25.10
C ASP A 59 3.37 11.40 23.93
N MET A 60 4.47 10.99 23.30
CA MET A 60 4.48 9.99 22.22
C MET A 60 3.99 8.62 22.68
N GLU A 61 4.31 8.22 23.91
CA GLU A 61 3.88 6.94 24.49
C GLU A 61 2.34 6.83 24.51
N GLY A 62 1.67 7.92 24.87
CA GLY A 62 0.20 7.99 24.87
C GLY A 62 -0.41 7.84 23.48
N VAL A 63 0.25 8.38 22.44
CA VAL A 63 -0.17 8.20 21.04
C VAL A 63 -0.04 6.74 20.63
N ILE A 64 1.10 6.11 20.92
CA ILE A 64 1.37 4.70 20.57
C ILE A 64 0.35 3.77 21.21
N LEU A 65 0.12 3.90 22.53
CA LEU A 65 -0.84 3.07 23.26
C LEU A 65 -2.28 3.30 22.77
N GLY A 66 -2.63 4.55 22.46
CA GLY A 66 -3.92 4.89 21.89
C GLY A 66 -4.16 4.25 20.52
N LEU A 67 -3.15 4.29 19.65
CA LEU A 67 -3.20 3.65 18.33
C LEU A 67 -3.30 2.14 18.45
N GLN A 68 -2.51 1.50 19.30
CA GLN A 68 -2.61 0.04 19.47
C GLN A 68 -4.01 -0.37 19.91
N ASN A 69 -4.61 0.32 20.88
CA ASN A 69 -5.98 0.03 21.32
C ASN A 69 -6.98 0.17 20.16
N LEU A 70 -6.88 1.25 19.39
CA LEU A 70 -7.74 1.53 18.24
C LEU A 70 -7.65 0.45 17.15
N PHE A 71 -6.45 -0.09 16.90
CA PHE A 71 -6.23 -1.17 15.94
C PHE A 71 -6.56 -2.56 16.47
N SER A 72 -6.58 -2.77 17.79
CA SER A 72 -7.03 -4.01 18.44
C SER A 72 -8.56 -4.09 18.58
N MET A 73 -9.29 -3.00 18.37
CA MET A 73 -10.76 -3.01 18.36
C MET A 73 -11.28 -3.66 17.08
N ASP A 74 -11.45 -4.99 17.13
CA ASP A 74 -12.16 -5.77 16.12
C ASP A 74 -13.64 -5.36 16.09
N SER A 75 -13.98 -4.41 15.22
CA SER A 75 -15.36 -4.17 14.81
C SER A 75 -15.47 -4.22 13.30
N THR A 76 -16.51 -4.91 12.83
CA THR A 76 -16.82 -5.16 11.43
C THR A 76 -17.03 -3.86 10.63
N ASP A 77 -17.37 -2.75 11.30
CA ASP A 77 -17.47 -1.40 10.72
C ASP A 77 -16.13 -0.64 10.62
N SER A 78 -15.10 -1.08 11.36
CA SER A 78 -13.76 -0.46 11.34
C SER A 78 -12.99 -0.76 10.05
N GLY A 79 -13.44 -1.73 9.24
CA GLY A 79 -12.71 -2.21 8.07
C GLY A 79 -12.37 -1.12 7.05
N LYS A 80 -13.28 -0.17 6.78
CA LYS A 80 -13.04 0.95 5.85
C LYS A 80 -12.10 2.00 6.45
N PHE A 81 -12.28 2.30 7.72
CA PHE A 81 -11.46 3.26 8.46
C PHE A 81 -10.00 2.77 8.60
N LEU A 82 -9.80 1.51 8.99
CA LEU A 82 -8.47 0.94 9.17
C LEU A 82 -7.71 0.90 7.84
N VAL A 83 -8.38 0.56 6.73
CA VAL A 83 -7.77 0.62 5.40
C VAL A 83 -7.29 2.04 5.06
N PHE A 84 -8.04 3.07 5.44
CA PHE A 84 -7.68 4.47 5.18
C PHE A 84 -6.54 5.00 6.09
N ILE A 85 -6.44 4.56 7.34
CA ILE A 85 -5.41 5.03 8.28
C ILE A 85 -4.08 4.28 8.14
N LYS A 86 -4.09 3.01 7.70
CA LYS A 86 -2.87 2.19 7.55
C LYS A 86 -1.72 2.89 6.82
N PRO A 87 -1.95 3.68 5.76
CA PRO A 87 -0.86 4.44 5.13
C PRO A 87 -0.20 5.49 6.04
N ALA A 88 -1.01 6.25 6.78
CA ALA A 88 -0.50 7.23 7.74
C ALA A 88 0.15 6.55 8.95
N LEU A 89 -0.40 5.42 9.40
CA LEU A 89 0.21 4.60 10.45
C LEU A 89 1.59 4.07 10.02
N SER A 90 1.73 3.59 8.78
CA SER A 90 3.02 3.11 8.26
C SER A 90 4.08 4.22 8.31
N SER A 91 3.72 5.43 7.84
CA SER A 91 4.60 6.61 7.90
C SER A 91 4.98 6.96 9.34
N PHE A 92 4.01 6.89 10.25
CA PHE A 92 4.22 7.15 11.67
C PHE A 92 5.17 6.14 12.32
N LEU A 93 4.98 4.84 12.05
CA LEU A 93 5.81 3.78 12.62
C LEU A 93 7.24 3.83 12.10
N ALA A 94 7.45 4.23 10.83
CA ALA A 94 8.79 4.45 10.29
C ALA A 94 9.59 5.46 11.14
N GLY A 95 8.92 6.54 11.58
CA GLY A 95 9.54 7.57 12.40
C GLY A 95 9.94 7.13 13.81
N LEU A 96 9.43 5.99 14.32
CA LEU A 96 9.84 5.43 15.61
C LEU A 96 11.32 5.04 15.65
N GLY A 97 12.01 4.99 14.50
CA GLY A 97 13.46 4.83 14.46
C GLY A 97 14.22 6.02 15.07
N HIS A 98 13.51 7.06 15.49
CA HIS A 98 14.04 8.22 16.21
C HIS A 98 13.67 8.23 17.70
N MET A 99 13.00 7.19 18.18
CA MET A 99 12.62 6.99 19.58
C MET A 99 13.52 5.91 20.21
N GLU A 100 13.89 6.07 21.48
CA GLU A 100 14.50 4.98 22.25
C GLU A 100 13.40 4.00 22.68
N ILE A 101 13.53 2.74 22.26
CA ILE A 101 12.57 1.69 22.57
C ILE A 101 13.23 0.72 23.55
N ALA A 102 12.54 0.43 24.66
CA ALA A 102 13.03 -0.49 25.66
C ALA A 102 12.93 -1.95 25.17
N GLU A 103 13.97 -2.74 25.39
CA GLU A 103 14.00 -4.17 24.99
C GLU A 103 13.52 -5.11 26.12
N VAL A 104 12.63 -4.62 26.99
CA VAL A 104 12.13 -5.36 28.15
C VAL A 104 10.72 -5.88 27.85
N GLU A 105 10.47 -7.17 28.06
CA GLU A 105 9.18 -7.84 27.77
C GLU A 105 7.98 -7.19 28.47
N GLU A 106 8.19 -6.57 29.62
CA GLU A 106 7.12 -5.96 30.43
C GLU A 106 6.82 -4.50 30.04
N ASN A 107 7.48 -3.94 29.02
CA ASN A 107 7.24 -2.57 28.60
C ASN A 107 6.01 -2.48 27.67
N ALA A 108 4.91 -1.92 28.18
CA ALA A 108 3.65 -1.78 27.45
C ALA A 108 3.77 -1.01 26.12
N VAL A 109 4.64 -0.01 26.04
CA VAL A 109 4.87 0.78 24.80
C VAL A 109 5.56 -0.09 23.76
N SER A 110 6.56 -0.87 24.16
CA SER A 110 7.33 -1.74 23.26
C SER A 110 6.44 -2.84 22.69
N SER A 111 5.65 -3.50 23.55
CA SER A 111 4.64 -4.46 23.11
C SER A 111 3.59 -3.83 22.18
N ALA A 112 3.17 -2.59 22.46
CA ALA A 112 2.23 -1.89 21.58
C ALA A 112 2.82 -1.59 20.19
N ILE A 113 4.11 -1.23 20.12
CA ILE A 113 4.80 -1.02 18.84
C ILE A 113 4.89 -2.34 18.06
N TRP A 114 5.24 -3.45 18.73
CA TRP A 114 5.29 -4.77 18.09
C TRP A 114 3.94 -5.13 17.47
N GLU A 115 2.86 -5.01 18.23
CA GLU A 115 1.51 -5.33 17.75
C GLU A 115 1.07 -4.44 16.57
N LEU A 116 1.44 -3.16 16.59
CA LEU A 116 1.16 -2.26 15.46
C LEU A 116 1.91 -2.68 14.19
N TYR A 117 3.18 -3.06 14.31
CA TYR A 117 3.94 -3.61 13.18
C TYR A 117 3.41 -4.96 12.72
N HIS A 118 3.04 -5.86 13.65
CA HIS A 118 2.42 -7.14 13.33
C HIS A 118 1.15 -6.96 12.49
N GLY A 119 0.29 -6.02 12.90
CA GLY A 119 -0.92 -5.68 12.15
C GLY A 119 -0.63 -5.25 10.71
N LEU A 120 0.34 -4.35 10.52
CA LEU A 120 0.72 -3.87 9.18
C LEU A 120 1.44 -4.92 8.33
N LEU A 121 2.33 -5.72 8.92
CA LEU A 121 3.11 -6.72 8.19
C LEU A 121 2.29 -7.97 7.83
N ARG A 122 1.12 -8.16 8.45
CA ARG A 122 0.13 -9.17 8.05
C ARG A 122 -0.80 -8.71 6.92
N GLU A 123 -0.69 -7.47 6.45
CA GLU A 123 -1.53 -6.96 5.37
C GLU A 123 -1.35 -7.76 4.08
N ARG A 124 -2.48 -8.13 3.46
CA ARG A 124 -2.49 -8.86 2.18
C ARG A 124 -2.58 -7.94 0.97
N HIS A 125 -3.03 -6.71 1.16
CA HIS A 125 -3.10 -5.74 0.06
C HIS A 125 -1.69 -5.31 -0.34
N TRP A 126 -1.28 -5.56 -1.59
CA TRP A 126 0.11 -5.38 -2.03
C TRP A 126 0.67 -4.00 -1.68
N ALA A 127 -0.09 -2.92 -1.96
CA ALA A 127 0.40 -1.56 -1.70
C ALA A 127 0.62 -1.28 -0.20
N LEU A 128 -0.23 -1.85 0.67
CA LEU A 128 -0.10 -1.69 2.12
C LEU A 128 1.05 -2.54 2.66
N ALA A 129 1.21 -3.75 2.15
CA ALA A 129 2.34 -4.62 2.48
C ALA A 129 3.69 -3.97 2.11
N HIS A 130 3.80 -3.37 0.92
CA HIS A 130 5.00 -2.64 0.50
C HIS A 130 5.27 -1.42 1.38
N LEU A 131 4.23 -0.68 1.75
CA LEU A 131 4.38 0.48 2.62
C LEU A 131 4.80 0.09 4.04
N ALA A 132 4.21 -0.97 4.59
CA ALA A 132 4.59 -1.55 5.87
C ALA A 132 6.05 -2.01 5.87
N LEU A 133 6.47 -2.71 4.81
CA LEU A 133 7.85 -3.19 4.68
C LEU A 133 8.85 -2.05 4.50
N SER A 134 8.47 -1.01 3.76
CA SER A 134 9.30 0.21 3.60
C SER A 134 9.43 0.97 4.92
N ALA A 135 8.34 1.11 5.67
CA ALA A 135 8.33 1.72 6.99
C ALA A 135 9.19 0.95 7.98
N PHE A 136 9.04 -0.37 8.02
CA PHE A 136 9.84 -1.25 8.87
C PHE A 136 11.32 -1.18 8.50
N GLY A 137 11.67 -1.17 7.22
CA GLY A 137 13.06 -1.02 6.80
C GLY A 137 13.66 0.34 7.17
N TYR A 138 12.89 1.42 7.05
CA TYR A 138 13.32 2.75 7.48
C TYR A 138 13.58 2.80 8.99
N PHE A 139 12.68 2.19 9.77
CA PHE A 139 12.79 2.03 11.23
C PHE A 139 14.01 1.20 11.63
N ALA A 140 14.15 0.00 11.07
CA ALA A 140 15.23 -0.94 11.35
C ALA A 140 16.62 -0.34 11.08
N ALA A 141 16.74 0.50 10.05
CA ALA A 141 18.00 1.17 9.72
C ALA A 141 18.39 2.31 10.69
N ARG A 142 17.51 2.73 11.61
CA ARG A 142 17.70 3.93 12.45
C ARG A 142 17.52 3.70 13.94
N THR A 143 16.77 2.68 14.32
CA THR A 143 16.56 2.34 15.73
C THR A 143 17.85 1.81 16.36
N SER A 144 17.99 2.04 17.67
CA SER A 144 19.02 1.38 18.49
C SER A 144 18.59 0.00 18.98
N CYS A 145 17.37 -0.44 18.65
CA CYS A 145 16.85 -1.74 19.05
C CYS A 145 17.52 -2.87 18.27
N ASN A 146 18.09 -3.82 19.01
CA ASN A 146 18.70 -5.03 18.50
C ASN A 146 17.67 -6.14 18.29
N GLN A 147 16.55 -6.11 19.05
CA GLN A 147 15.48 -7.13 19.01
C GLN A 147 14.49 -6.94 17.84
N LEU A 148 14.98 -6.66 16.63
CA LEU A 148 14.12 -6.34 15.47
C LEU A 148 13.16 -7.47 15.07
N TRP A 149 13.49 -8.72 15.37
CA TRP A 149 12.61 -9.87 15.08
C TRP A 149 11.27 -9.78 15.82
N ARG A 150 11.23 -9.12 17.00
CA ARG A 150 10.00 -8.95 17.79
C ARG A 150 8.94 -8.07 17.14
N PHE A 151 9.33 -7.29 16.13
CA PHE A 151 8.44 -6.39 15.40
C PHE A 151 7.81 -7.09 14.19
N VAL A 152 8.27 -8.30 13.86
CA VAL A 152 7.82 -9.04 12.69
C VAL A 152 6.95 -10.20 13.16
N PRO A 153 5.73 -10.36 12.61
CA PRO A 153 4.81 -11.38 13.08
C PRO A 153 5.36 -12.77 12.76
N GLN A 154 5.08 -13.76 13.61
CA GLN A 154 5.64 -15.12 13.48
C GLN A 154 5.35 -15.79 12.13
N ASP A 155 4.26 -15.42 11.47
CA ASP A 155 3.86 -15.91 10.15
C ASP A 155 4.55 -15.19 8.97
N ALA A 156 5.50 -14.29 9.24
CA ALA A 156 6.27 -13.63 8.20
C ALA A 156 7.29 -14.57 7.54
N ALA A 157 7.56 -14.35 6.26
CA ALA A 157 8.48 -15.19 5.48
C ALA A 157 9.93 -15.21 6.02
N LEU A 158 10.34 -14.20 6.82
CA LEU A 158 11.68 -14.09 7.40
C LEU A 158 11.80 -14.76 8.77
N SER A 159 10.69 -15.04 9.46
CA SER A 159 10.65 -15.68 10.78
C SER A 159 10.42 -17.19 10.70
N PHE A 160 10.26 -17.75 9.50
CA PHE A 160 9.88 -19.14 9.31
C PHE A 160 10.99 -19.96 8.65
N ASP A 161 11.52 -20.95 9.38
CA ASP A 161 12.42 -21.94 8.80
C ASP A 161 11.61 -23.07 8.13
N LYS A 162 11.63 -23.10 6.80
CA LYS A 162 10.95 -24.16 6.03
C LYS A 162 11.51 -25.56 6.28
N ASP A 163 12.77 -25.66 6.70
CA ASP A 163 13.47 -26.95 6.86
C ASP A 163 13.27 -27.55 8.25
N THR A 164 13.08 -26.72 9.29
CA THR A 164 12.88 -27.18 10.67
C THR A 164 11.44 -27.00 11.17
N GLY A 165 10.61 -26.22 10.47
CA GLY A 165 9.23 -25.91 10.89
C GLY A 165 9.15 -25.12 12.19
N LEU A 166 10.28 -24.59 12.66
CA LEU A 166 10.44 -23.83 13.89
C LEU A 166 10.77 -22.37 13.56
N GLU A 167 10.62 -21.51 14.56
CA GLU A 167 10.98 -20.10 14.49
C GLU A 167 12.42 -19.94 14.02
N ALA A 168 12.65 -19.07 13.03
CA ALA A 168 14.00 -18.72 12.60
C ALA A 168 14.78 -18.20 13.81
N THR A 169 15.99 -18.72 14.05
CA THR A 169 16.84 -18.22 15.12
C THR A 169 17.08 -16.72 14.94
N GLU A 170 17.19 -15.99 16.05
CA GLU A 170 17.52 -14.55 16.09
C GLU A 170 18.58 -14.17 15.05
N GLU A 171 19.69 -14.90 15.04
CA GLU A 171 20.83 -14.68 14.14
C GLU A 171 20.45 -14.84 12.66
N ARG A 172 19.58 -15.80 12.32
CA ARG A 172 19.12 -16.05 10.94
C ARG A 172 18.20 -14.92 10.47
N PHE A 173 17.25 -14.50 11.30
CA PHE A 173 16.38 -13.38 10.99
C PHE A 173 17.20 -12.10 10.76
N MET A 174 18.13 -11.79 11.67
CA MET A 174 18.96 -10.59 11.55
C MET A 174 19.87 -10.63 10.32
N SER A 175 20.39 -11.80 9.95
CA SER A 175 21.16 -11.99 8.71
C SER A 175 20.32 -11.75 7.45
N GLU A 176 19.11 -12.32 7.38
CA GLU A 176 18.21 -12.17 6.23
C GLU A 176 17.64 -10.75 6.13
N LEU A 177 17.23 -10.15 7.25
CA LEU A 177 16.80 -8.76 7.33
C LEU A 177 17.92 -7.81 6.88
N LYS A 178 19.15 -8.04 7.37
CA LYS A 178 20.31 -7.27 6.92
C LYS A 178 20.52 -7.42 5.40
N GLY A 179 20.47 -8.65 4.88
CA GLY A 179 20.55 -8.89 3.44
C GLY A 179 19.43 -8.21 2.64
N TYR A 180 18.22 -8.13 3.20
CA TYR A 180 17.09 -7.40 2.61
C TYR A 180 17.32 -5.88 2.61
N LEU A 181 17.77 -5.31 3.72
CA LEU A 181 18.06 -3.87 3.84
C LEU A 181 19.22 -3.45 2.94
N GLU A 182 20.27 -4.27 2.86
CA GLU A 182 21.41 -4.04 1.96
C GLU A 182 21.00 -4.10 0.49
N LYS A 183 20.08 -5.00 0.12
CA LYS A 183 19.44 -5.00 -1.22
C LYS A 183 18.60 -3.75 -1.44
N GLY A 184 17.85 -3.29 -0.43
CA GLY A 184 17.07 -2.06 -0.48
C GLY A 184 17.93 -0.82 -0.67
N VAL A 185 19.08 -0.73 0.00
CA VAL A 185 20.09 0.34 -0.17
C VAL A 185 20.79 0.23 -1.53
N ALA A 186 21.04 -0.97 -2.04
CA ALA A 186 21.58 -1.19 -3.38
C ALA A 186 20.56 -0.87 -4.49
N LEU A 187 19.25 -0.96 -4.22
CA LEU A 187 18.16 -0.57 -5.12
C LEU A 187 17.94 0.96 -5.17
N ILE A 188 18.63 1.74 -4.33
CA ILE A 188 18.76 3.21 -4.47
C ILE A 188 19.86 3.56 -5.51
N ALA A 189 20.46 2.57 -6.17
CA ALA A 189 21.14 2.82 -7.44
C ALA A 189 20.06 3.01 -8.52
N ASP A 190 20.03 4.20 -9.13
CA ASP A 190 19.01 4.71 -10.08
C ASP A 190 18.78 3.90 -11.38
N SER A 191 19.12 2.61 -11.45
CA SER A 191 18.74 1.74 -12.58
C SER A 191 18.69 0.25 -12.22
N PRO A 192 17.64 -0.48 -12.63
CA PRO A 192 17.58 -1.94 -12.47
C PRO A 192 18.72 -2.61 -13.25
N SER A 193 19.37 -3.59 -12.64
CA SER A 193 20.46 -4.32 -13.29
C SER A 193 19.95 -5.14 -14.49
N LYS A 194 20.81 -5.40 -15.48
CA LYS A 194 20.47 -6.21 -16.66
C LYS A 194 19.94 -7.61 -16.31
N GLN A 195 20.39 -8.19 -15.19
CA GLN A 195 19.88 -9.48 -14.72
C GLN A 195 18.45 -9.37 -14.18
N GLN A 196 18.11 -8.30 -13.45
CA GLN A 196 16.75 -8.06 -12.97
C GLN A 196 15.78 -7.79 -14.13
N LEU A 197 16.20 -7.02 -15.14
CA LEU A 197 15.42 -6.81 -16.36
C LEU A 197 15.16 -8.12 -17.11
N GLY A 198 16.18 -8.98 -17.25
CA GLY A 198 16.01 -10.28 -17.91
C GLY A 198 15.14 -11.28 -17.13
N LEU A 199 15.06 -11.17 -15.80
CA LEU A 199 14.15 -11.96 -14.99
C LEU A 199 12.70 -11.48 -15.15
N LEU A 200 12.48 -10.16 -15.16
CA LEU A 200 11.17 -9.54 -15.43
C LEU A 200 10.65 -9.89 -16.83
N GLU A 201 11.50 -9.88 -17.85
CA GLU A 201 11.12 -10.32 -19.20
C GLU A 201 10.69 -11.80 -19.24
N LYS A 202 11.40 -12.68 -18.53
CA LYS A 202 11.04 -14.10 -18.45
C LYS A 202 9.73 -14.33 -17.71
N GLU A 203 9.52 -13.59 -16.63
CA GLU A 203 8.29 -13.66 -15.83
C GLU A 203 7.10 -13.12 -16.64
N ALA A 204 7.28 -12.00 -17.35
CA ALA A 204 6.30 -11.46 -18.29
C ALA A 204 5.96 -12.46 -19.42
N MET A 205 6.96 -13.13 -19.98
CA MET A 205 6.77 -14.19 -20.98
C MET A 205 6.05 -15.42 -20.43
N SER A 206 6.29 -15.78 -19.17
CA SER A 206 5.61 -16.89 -18.48
C SER A 206 4.14 -16.56 -18.18
N ILE A 207 3.87 -15.33 -17.73
CA ILE A 207 2.51 -14.80 -17.53
C ILE A 207 1.78 -14.78 -18.88
N GLN A 208 2.42 -14.26 -19.92
CA GLN A 208 1.90 -14.26 -21.29
C GLN A 208 1.71 -15.67 -21.85
N GLY A 209 2.47 -16.66 -21.39
CA GLY A 209 2.31 -18.07 -21.72
C GLY A 209 1.12 -18.74 -21.01
N ARG A 210 0.85 -18.36 -19.76
CA ARG A 210 -0.26 -18.89 -18.95
C ARG A 210 -1.61 -18.25 -19.32
N LEU A 211 -1.62 -16.97 -19.66
CA LEU A 211 -2.78 -16.28 -20.26
C LEU A 211 -3.18 -16.86 -21.62
N LYS A 212 -2.27 -17.55 -22.31
CA LYS A 212 -2.55 -18.24 -23.59
C LYS A 212 -3.20 -19.63 -23.40
N GLN A 213 -3.35 -20.14 -22.18
CA GLN A 213 -3.88 -21.49 -21.91
C GLN A 213 -5.32 -21.54 -21.39
N GLU A 214 -5.96 -20.42 -21.03
CA GLU A 214 -7.40 -20.41 -20.68
C GLU A 214 -8.21 -19.53 -21.65
N PRO A 215 -9.34 -20.02 -22.19
CA PRO A 215 -10.33 -19.17 -22.81
C PRO A 215 -11.41 -18.78 -21.78
N GLU A 216 -11.57 -17.49 -21.59
CA GLU A 216 -12.72 -16.88 -20.91
C GLU A 216 -14.01 -17.21 -21.66
N HIS A 217 -14.93 -17.83 -20.95
CA HIS A 217 -16.33 -17.52 -21.15
C HIS A 217 -16.91 -17.12 -19.79
N LEU A 218 -17.30 -15.83 -19.72
CA LEU A 218 -18.51 -15.29 -19.09
C LEU A 218 -18.28 -14.23 -18.00
N ALA A 219 -18.71 -13.01 -18.32
CA ALA A 219 -19.29 -12.12 -17.33
C ALA A 219 -20.60 -12.70 -16.76
N LEU A 220 -20.78 -12.52 -15.45
CA LEU A 220 -21.97 -12.68 -14.60
C LEU A 220 -23.30 -13.15 -15.24
N LYS A 221 -23.77 -14.33 -14.79
CA LYS A 221 -25.13 -14.55 -14.25
C LYS A 221 -25.17 -15.87 -13.49
N SER A 222 -25.52 -15.82 -12.20
CA SER A 222 -25.84 -16.98 -11.38
C SER A 222 -27.10 -17.67 -11.90
N THR A 223 -26.93 -18.78 -12.60
CA THR A 223 -27.93 -19.84 -12.71
C THR A 223 -27.20 -21.16 -12.58
N ALA A 224 -27.46 -21.88 -11.49
CA ALA A 224 -26.98 -23.24 -11.27
C ALA A 224 -27.33 -24.11 -12.47
N MET A 225 -26.35 -24.80 -13.04
CA MET A 225 -26.63 -25.97 -13.88
C MET A 225 -25.44 -26.93 -13.85
N GLU A 226 -25.81 -28.20 -13.75
CA GLU A 226 -25.01 -29.38 -13.43
C GLU A 226 -23.93 -29.70 -14.47
N VAL A 227 -22.88 -30.35 -14.00
CA VAL A 227 -21.80 -30.89 -14.83
C VAL A 227 -22.29 -32.18 -15.48
N ASP A 228 -22.27 -32.23 -16.82
CA ASP A 228 -22.25 -33.49 -17.55
C ASP A 228 -20.95 -33.57 -18.35
N ASP A 229 -20.27 -34.69 -18.15
CA ASP A 229 -18.96 -35.05 -18.69
C ASP A 229 -19.20 -35.75 -20.02
N GLU A 230 -18.71 -35.19 -21.14
CA GLU A 230 -18.25 -36.03 -22.25
C GLU A 230 -17.46 -35.25 -23.32
N ASN A 231 -16.28 -35.80 -23.60
CA ASN A 231 -15.45 -35.74 -24.80
C ASN A 231 -16.04 -35.02 -26.05
N HIS A 232 -15.22 -34.24 -26.76
CA HIS A 232 -14.81 -34.53 -28.15
C HIS A 232 -13.94 -33.41 -28.77
N VAL A 233 -12.80 -33.83 -29.32
CA VAL A 233 -11.81 -33.04 -30.06
C VAL A 233 -12.16 -33.03 -31.56
N ALA A 234 -12.35 -31.86 -32.20
CA ALA A 234 -12.07 -31.68 -33.65
C ALA A 234 -12.14 -30.22 -34.18
N LYS A 235 -10.98 -29.72 -34.62
CA LYS A 235 -10.66 -28.77 -35.72
C LYS A 235 -11.79 -27.90 -36.34
N LYS A 236 -11.77 -26.58 -36.10
CA LYS A 236 -12.22 -25.52 -37.04
C LYS A 236 -11.35 -24.25 -36.92
N LYS A 237 -11.04 -23.62 -38.05
CA LYS A 237 -10.34 -22.32 -38.18
C LYS A 237 -11.10 -21.25 -37.39
N ARG A 238 -10.42 -20.51 -36.49
CA ARG A 238 -11.02 -19.43 -35.68
C ARG A 238 -11.11 -18.14 -36.50
N LYS A 239 -12.32 -17.59 -36.65
CA LYS A 239 -12.55 -16.16 -36.91
C LYS A 239 -12.23 -15.38 -35.62
N PHE A 240 -11.78 -14.13 -35.77
CA PHE A 240 -11.51 -13.21 -34.66
C PHE A 240 -12.79 -13.01 -33.81
N PRO A 241 -12.73 -13.03 -32.47
CA PRO A 241 -13.94 -12.96 -31.63
C PRO A 241 -14.52 -11.54 -31.58
N GLU A 242 -15.82 -11.38 -31.86
CA GLU A 242 -16.59 -10.12 -31.77
C GLU A 242 -16.42 -9.38 -30.41
N VAL A 243 -16.06 -10.12 -29.36
CA VAL A 243 -15.87 -9.64 -27.98
C VAL A 243 -14.67 -8.69 -27.85
N ILE A 244 -13.64 -8.81 -28.69
CA ILE A 244 -12.46 -7.92 -28.64
C ILE A 244 -12.82 -6.53 -29.18
N GLY A 245 -13.61 -6.46 -30.25
CA GLY A 245 -14.10 -5.20 -30.81
C GLY A 245 -15.02 -4.46 -29.82
N GLU A 246 -15.84 -5.18 -29.06
CA GLU A 246 -16.69 -4.59 -28.02
C GLU A 246 -15.86 -3.97 -26.88
N GLY A 247 -14.81 -4.66 -26.43
CA GLY A 247 -13.85 -4.11 -25.45
C GLY A 247 -13.12 -2.86 -25.96
N MET A 248 -12.78 -2.83 -27.24
CA MET A 248 -12.07 -1.70 -27.85
C MET A 248 -12.97 -0.47 -28.02
N MET A 249 -14.23 -0.68 -28.39
CA MET A 249 -15.24 0.39 -28.38
C MET A 249 -15.48 0.96 -26.98
N LEU A 250 -15.51 0.12 -25.94
CA LEU A 250 -15.65 0.58 -24.55
C LEU A 250 -14.47 1.43 -24.09
N LEU A 251 -13.24 1.05 -24.48
CA LEU A 251 -12.03 1.82 -24.18
C LEU A 251 -12.02 3.19 -24.88
N GLN A 252 -12.35 3.23 -26.16
CA GLN A 252 -12.46 4.49 -26.91
C GLN A 252 -13.51 5.41 -26.31
N ARG A 253 -14.68 4.86 -25.95
CA ARG A 253 -15.77 5.64 -25.33
C ARG A 253 -15.40 6.14 -23.93
N GLY A 254 -14.71 5.32 -23.13
CA GLY A 254 -14.21 5.73 -21.82
C GLY A 254 -13.23 6.90 -21.92
N LEU A 255 -12.33 6.84 -22.90
CA LEU A 255 -11.32 7.87 -23.16
C LEU A 255 -11.94 9.20 -23.62
N GLU A 256 -12.95 9.12 -24.49
CA GLU A 256 -13.73 10.28 -24.92
C GLU A 256 -14.43 10.98 -23.74
N ILE A 257 -14.99 10.22 -22.80
CA ILE A 257 -15.61 10.78 -21.58
C ILE A 257 -14.58 11.52 -20.73
N VAL A 258 -13.38 10.96 -20.55
CA VAL A 258 -12.32 11.59 -19.77
C VAL A 258 -11.81 12.86 -20.46
N ARG A 259 -11.66 12.85 -21.79
CA ARG A 259 -11.30 14.04 -22.58
C ARG A 259 -12.31 15.16 -22.40
N ASN A 260 -13.60 14.86 -22.55
CA ASN A 260 -14.66 15.87 -22.43
C ASN A 260 -14.70 16.47 -21.01
N GLY A 261 -14.50 15.64 -19.98
CA GLY A 261 -14.39 16.13 -18.60
C GLY A 261 -13.17 17.02 -18.36
N LEU A 262 -12.05 16.74 -19.04
CA LEU A 262 -10.84 17.58 -18.99
C LEU A 262 -11.04 18.93 -19.69
N GLU A 263 -11.75 18.96 -20.82
CA GLU A 263 -12.11 20.21 -21.51
C GLU A 263 -13.07 21.07 -20.67
N GLU A 264 -14.06 20.45 -20.02
CA GLU A 264 -14.96 21.13 -19.08
C GLU A 264 -14.19 21.70 -17.87
N TRP A 265 -13.22 20.95 -17.35
CA TRP A 265 -12.36 21.41 -16.25
C TRP A 265 -11.42 22.56 -16.68
N ARG A 266 -10.93 22.55 -17.92
CA ARG A 266 -10.14 23.65 -18.49
C ARG A 266 -10.94 24.95 -18.64
N GLY A 267 -12.27 24.85 -18.78
CA GLY A 267 -13.18 26.00 -18.79
C GLY A 267 -13.42 26.65 -17.42
N GLN A 268 -13.00 26.01 -16.32
CA GLN A 268 -13.18 26.53 -14.97
C GLN A 268 -12.04 27.47 -14.58
N LYS A 269 -12.40 28.60 -13.95
CA LYS A 269 -11.47 29.71 -13.63
C LYS A 269 -10.47 29.40 -12.48
N ASP A 270 -10.66 28.28 -11.79
CA ASP A 270 -9.92 27.88 -10.58
C ASP A 270 -8.93 26.71 -10.82
N GLY A 271 -8.65 26.36 -12.09
CA GLY A 271 -7.77 25.24 -12.45
C GLY A 271 -6.27 25.55 -12.36
N CYS A 272 -5.46 24.51 -12.11
CA CYS A 272 -4.01 24.56 -12.26
C CYS A 272 -3.65 24.26 -13.74
N PRO A 273 -3.23 25.24 -14.56
CA PRO A 273 -3.04 25.07 -16.00
C PRO A 273 -1.91 24.09 -16.32
N GLU A 274 -0.87 24.04 -15.49
CA GLU A 274 0.27 23.12 -15.65
C GLU A 274 -0.17 21.66 -15.50
N LEU A 275 -1.00 21.36 -14.49
CA LEU A 275 -1.55 20.03 -14.26
C LEU A 275 -2.53 19.62 -15.37
N GLN A 276 -3.31 20.58 -15.89
CA GLN A 276 -4.24 20.34 -16.99
C GLN A 276 -3.51 20.04 -18.31
N ASP A 277 -2.38 20.70 -18.58
CA ASP A 277 -1.56 20.46 -19.77
C ASP A 277 -0.79 19.13 -19.69
N ASP A 278 -0.28 18.76 -18.52
CA ASP A 278 0.34 17.44 -18.30
C ASP A 278 -0.69 16.31 -18.50
N LEU A 279 -1.87 16.41 -17.88
CA LEU A 279 -2.95 15.43 -18.05
C LEU A 279 -3.44 15.35 -19.50
N SER A 280 -3.50 16.48 -20.21
CA SER A 280 -3.86 16.51 -21.63
C SER A 280 -2.83 15.78 -22.48
N THR A 281 -1.54 15.98 -22.19
CA THR A 281 -0.44 15.31 -22.91
C THR A 281 -0.48 13.80 -22.68
N HIS A 282 -0.72 13.37 -21.44
CA HIS A 282 -0.87 11.95 -21.11
C HIS A 282 -2.09 11.31 -21.77
N LEU A 283 -3.21 12.03 -21.85
CA LEU A 283 -4.44 11.54 -22.47
C LEU A 283 -4.28 11.42 -24.00
N SER A 284 -3.63 12.37 -24.65
CA SER A 284 -3.31 12.28 -26.09
C SER A 284 -2.37 11.12 -26.41
N CYS A 285 -1.34 10.88 -25.58
CA CYS A 285 -0.49 9.70 -25.74
C CYS A 285 -1.28 8.39 -25.62
N LEU A 286 -2.29 8.35 -24.76
CA LEU A 286 -3.15 7.18 -24.59
C LEU A 286 -4.13 7.01 -25.76
N GLU A 287 -4.67 8.11 -26.30
CA GLU A 287 -5.45 8.14 -27.54
C GLU A 287 -4.66 7.60 -28.74
N ASP A 288 -3.40 8.01 -28.89
CA ASP A 288 -2.54 7.56 -29.97
C ASP A 288 -2.23 6.05 -29.89
N VAL A 289 -1.99 5.54 -28.68
CA VAL A 289 -1.76 4.10 -28.46
C VAL A 289 -3.03 3.30 -28.78
N ILE A 290 -4.20 3.77 -28.38
CA ILE A 290 -5.48 3.09 -28.66
C ILE A 290 -5.84 3.16 -30.16
N ALA A 291 -5.60 4.30 -30.82
CA ALA A 291 -5.78 4.45 -32.25
C ALA A 291 -4.83 3.53 -33.04
N HIS A 292 -3.60 3.34 -32.57
CA HIS A 292 -2.65 2.41 -33.17
C HIS A 292 -3.12 0.95 -33.05
N LEU A 293 -3.70 0.58 -31.90
CA LEU A 293 -4.25 -0.76 -31.67
C LEU A 293 -5.48 -1.04 -32.56
N VAL A 294 -6.33 -0.04 -32.79
CA VAL A 294 -7.50 -0.14 -33.67
C VAL A 294 -7.10 -0.18 -35.14
N ALA A 295 -6.08 0.59 -35.55
CA ALA A 295 -5.55 0.53 -36.92
C ALA A 295 -4.83 -0.79 -37.25
N LEU A 296 -4.42 -1.55 -36.22
CA LEU A 296 -3.90 -2.91 -36.35
C LEU A 296 -5.04 -3.94 -36.50
N GLU A 297 -6.23 -3.65 -35.98
CA GLU A 297 -7.45 -4.44 -36.12
C GLU A 297 -8.00 -4.39 -37.56
N ASP A 298 -7.99 -3.21 -38.20
CA ASP A 298 -8.47 -3.01 -39.58
C ASP A 298 -7.54 -3.61 -40.68
N LYS A 299 -6.33 -4.05 -40.31
CA LYS A 299 -5.32 -4.61 -41.23
C LYS A 299 -5.16 -6.13 -41.16
N GLY A 300 -5.90 -6.81 -40.28
CA GLY A 300 -5.94 -8.28 -40.13
C GLY A 300 -7.13 -8.92 -40.82
#